data_AF-A0A9W8E8H8-F1
#
_entry.id   AF-A0A9W8E8H8-F1
#
_cell.length_a   1.000
_cell.length_b   1.000
_cell.length_c   1.000
_cell.angle_alpha   90.00
_cell.angle_beta   90.00
_cell.angle_gamma   90.00
#
_symmetry.space_group_name_H-M   'P 1'
#
loop_
_entity.id
_entity.type
_entity.pdbx_description
1 polymer ?
#
loop_
_entity_poly.entity_id
_entity_poly.type
_entity_poly.pdbx_seq_one_letter_code
_entity_poly.pdbx_strand_id
1 'polypeptide(L)'
;SQVIKVVRAARPATKRPATPTVRRTAAIKSETTTRVDPTPAASLSASKADSEVSPEPAPIAPEPPKDRAVDASPEPSLQQLAQAHLASLDKATEVAWGSSYDGISLQAFDDRISKVLLQPLDPKDIEIKPDGIIYLPEIKYRRILNRSFGPGGWGLVPRGPHTVTDRSISREYALICLGRFVSQARGEQDYFSPNGLATASEGCKSNALMRCCKDLGIASELWDPAFIYQFKREHCKDVWASHIERGNKKRLWRRKDRTLDYPWKEA
;
A
#
# COMPACT_ATOMS: atom_id res chain seq x y z
N SER A 1 -30.09 -44.33 35.19
CA SER A 1 -29.03 -44.91 34.34
C SER A 1 -27.83 -43.99 34.37
N GLN A 2 -26.82 -44.39 35.16
CA GLN A 2 -25.51 -44.87 34.71
C GLN A 2 -24.55 -43.72 34.33
N VAL A 3 -23.66 -43.36 35.27
CA VAL A 3 -22.17 -43.56 35.23
C VAL A 3 -21.54 -42.66 34.13
N ILE A 4 -20.57 -41.77 34.36
CA ILE A 4 -19.20 -42.04 34.80
C ILE A 4 -18.50 -40.71 35.17
N LYS A 5 -17.93 -40.63 36.38
CA LYS A 5 -16.80 -39.75 36.74
C LYS A 5 -15.50 -40.48 36.33
N VAL A 6 -14.66 -39.86 35.52
CA VAL A 6 -13.22 -40.22 35.43
C VAL A 6 -12.40 -39.04 35.93
N VAL A 7 -11.77 -39.27 37.07
CA VAL A 7 -10.62 -38.50 37.58
C VAL A 7 -9.38 -39.33 37.28
N ARG A 8 -8.32 -38.71 36.73
CA ARG A 8 -6.89 -39.07 36.83
C ARG A 8 -6.11 -38.18 35.86
N ALA A 9 -4.89 -37.73 36.08
CA ALA A 9 -4.01 -37.62 37.23
C ALA A 9 -2.83 -36.75 36.76
N ALA A 10 -2.27 -35.93 37.66
CA ALA A 10 -1.05 -35.17 37.39
C ALA A 10 0.18 -36.10 37.31
N ARG A 11 1.18 -35.72 36.51
CA ARG A 11 2.57 -36.16 36.70
C ARG A 11 3.55 -34.97 36.60
N PRO A 12 4.64 -34.96 37.40
CA PRO A 12 5.44 -33.78 37.65
C PRO A 12 6.82 -33.79 36.97
N ALA A 13 7.40 -32.58 36.92
CA ALA A 13 8.81 -32.19 37.07
C ALA A 13 9.89 -32.78 36.15
N THR A 14 10.71 -31.89 35.58
CA THR A 14 12.18 -31.92 35.77
C THR A 14 12.80 -30.54 35.56
N LYS A 15 13.50 -30.05 36.59
CA LYS A 15 14.42 -28.90 36.57
C LYS A 15 15.87 -29.39 36.41
N ARG A 16 16.74 -28.45 35.97
CA ARG A 16 18.21 -28.28 36.20
C ARG A 16 19.12 -28.46 34.96
N PRO A 17 20.36 -27.92 34.94
CA PRO A 17 20.95 -26.79 35.70
C PRO A 17 21.75 -25.77 34.83
N ALA A 18 22.18 -24.66 35.45
CA ALA A 18 23.15 -23.68 34.98
C ALA A 18 24.59 -24.26 34.90
N THR A 19 25.56 -23.72 34.15
CA THR A 19 26.56 -22.65 34.47
C THR A 19 27.74 -22.74 33.45
N PRO A 20 28.85 -21.97 33.46
CA PRO A 20 29.04 -20.51 33.55
C PRO A 20 30.13 -19.94 32.58
N THR A 21 30.33 -18.61 32.60
CA THR A 21 31.59 -17.82 32.43
C THR A 21 32.41 -17.88 31.12
N VAL A 22 32.69 -16.72 30.49
CA VAL A 22 33.97 -15.96 30.59
C VAL A 22 33.85 -14.64 29.81
N ARG A 23 34.34 -13.61 30.48
CA ARG A 23 34.45 -12.19 30.14
C ARG A 23 35.76 -11.95 29.39
N ARG A 24 35.78 -11.12 28.33
CA ARG A 24 36.99 -10.35 27.99
C ARG A 24 36.69 -9.04 27.28
N THR A 25 37.57 -8.10 27.59
CA THR A 25 37.54 -6.64 27.53
C THR A 25 37.83 -6.03 26.16
N ALA A 26 37.15 -4.91 25.90
CA ALA A 26 37.60 -3.62 25.36
C ALA A 26 38.84 -3.53 24.46
N ALA A 27 38.69 -2.83 23.32
CA ALA A 27 39.52 -1.68 22.98
C ALA A 27 38.87 -0.82 21.88
N ILE A 28 38.70 0.45 22.21
CA ILE A 28 38.35 1.58 21.32
C ILE A 28 39.60 1.94 20.51
N LYS A 29 39.43 2.31 19.24
CA LYS A 29 40.19 3.40 18.61
C LYS A 29 39.43 3.94 17.39
N SER A 30 38.91 5.15 17.58
CA SER A 30 38.50 6.07 16.54
C SER A 30 39.72 6.55 15.77
N GLU A 31 39.61 6.71 14.45
CA GLU A 31 40.39 7.73 13.74
C GLU A 31 39.61 8.25 12.54
N THR A 32 39.25 9.52 12.65
CA THR A 32 38.68 10.40 11.64
C THR A 32 39.81 10.85 10.72
N THR A 33 39.67 10.67 9.41
CA THR A 33 40.34 11.55 8.43
C THR A 33 39.43 11.83 7.23
N THR A 34 39.00 13.09 7.19
CA THR A 34 38.49 13.81 6.02
C THR A 34 39.60 14.05 4.99
N ARG A 35 39.31 13.90 3.69
CA ARG A 35 39.70 14.82 2.58
C ARG A 35 39.16 14.28 1.24
N VAL A 36 38.21 14.97 0.61
CA VAL A 36 38.36 16.03 -0.42
C VAL A 36 38.64 15.44 -1.81
N ASP A 37 37.62 15.53 -2.66
CA ASP A 37 37.66 15.36 -4.12
C ASP A 37 38.59 16.36 -4.80
N PRO A 38 39.08 16.01 -6.00
CA PRO A 38 39.05 16.99 -7.07
C PRO A 38 38.48 16.43 -8.38
N THR A 39 37.42 17.08 -8.84
CA THR A 39 36.95 17.11 -10.23
C THR A 39 37.98 17.82 -11.12
N PRO A 40 38.19 17.37 -12.37
CA PRO A 40 38.63 18.25 -13.44
C PRO A 40 37.50 18.56 -14.43
N ALA A 41 37.55 19.79 -14.91
CA ALA A 41 36.56 20.48 -15.71
C ALA A 41 36.60 20.13 -17.21
N ALA A 42 35.47 20.46 -17.84
CA ALA A 42 35.30 21.05 -19.17
C ALA A 42 35.87 20.35 -20.42
N SER A 43 35.00 20.13 -21.41
CA SER A 43 35.23 20.59 -22.78
C SER A 43 33.92 20.74 -23.54
N LEU A 44 33.65 21.98 -23.94
CA LEU A 44 32.75 22.36 -25.03
C LEU A 44 33.36 21.89 -26.35
N SER A 45 32.54 21.40 -27.28
CA SER A 45 32.63 21.79 -28.69
C SER A 45 31.40 21.33 -29.47
N ALA A 46 30.75 22.31 -30.06
CA ALA A 46 29.79 22.16 -31.13
C ALA A 46 30.52 21.80 -32.43
N SER A 47 29.86 21.03 -33.29
CA SER A 47 30.24 20.88 -34.69
C SER A 47 28.97 20.77 -35.53
N LYS A 48 28.74 21.81 -36.32
CA LYS A 48 27.77 21.95 -37.42
C LYS A 48 28.49 21.64 -38.73
N ALA A 49 27.82 20.97 -39.67
CA ALA A 49 27.93 21.06 -41.14
C ALA A 49 27.15 19.86 -41.72
N ASP A 50 26.01 20.07 -42.40
CA ASP A 50 25.85 20.21 -43.88
C ASP A 50 25.96 18.85 -44.60
N SER A 51 25.13 18.40 -45.54
CA SER A 51 24.04 18.93 -46.40
C SER A 51 23.10 17.71 -46.70
N GLU A 52 21.87 17.79 -47.21
CA GLU A 52 21.57 18.15 -48.60
C GLU A 52 20.04 18.23 -48.80
N VAL A 53 19.61 19.24 -49.57
CA VAL A 53 18.23 19.66 -49.83
C VAL A 53 17.87 19.33 -51.28
N SER A 54 16.62 18.90 -51.51
CA SER A 54 15.96 18.96 -52.82
C SER A 54 14.44 19.11 -52.64
N PRO A 55 13.70 19.70 -53.60
CA PRO A 55 12.98 20.95 -53.35
C PRO A 55 11.46 20.78 -53.28
N GLU A 56 10.87 21.77 -52.60
CA GLU A 56 9.44 22.06 -52.47
C GLU A 56 8.86 22.67 -53.76
N PRO A 57 7.65 22.26 -54.20
CA PRO A 57 6.90 22.99 -55.22
C PRO A 57 6.00 24.07 -54.58
N ALA A 58 5.98 25.25 -55.21
CA ALA A 58 5.21 26.44 -54.86
C ALA A 58 3.67 26.22 -54.86
N PRO A 59 2.90 27.09 -54.16
CA PRO A 59 1.53 26.79 -53.74
C PRO A 59 0.48 27.09 -54.83
N ILE A 60 -0.44 26.16 -55.02
CA ILE A 60 -1.69 26.35 -55.76
C ILE A 60 -2.74 26.90 -54.78
N ALA A 61 -3.30 28.07 -55.09
CA ALA A 61 -4.41 28.65 -54.35
C ALA A 61 -5.68 27.79 -54.50
N PRO A 62 -6.40 27.43 -53.42
CA PRO A 62 -7.72 26.85 -53.54
C PRO A 62 -8.81 27.94 -53.43
N GLU A 63 -9.67 27.99 -54.44
CA GLU A 63 -10.97 28.66 -54.43
C GLU A 63 -11.87 28.16 -53.29
N PRO A 64 -12.82 28.99 -52.80
CA PRO A 64 -13.66 28.63 -51.66
C PRO A 64 -14.71 27.57 -52.06
N PRO A 65 -14.84 26.45 -51.33
CA PRO A 65 -15.96 25.55 -51.51
C PRO A 65 -17.20 26.07 -50.79
N LYS A 66 -18.31 26.06 -51.52
CA LYS A 66 -19.66 26.41 -51.10
C LYS A 66 -20.19 25.46 -50.02
N ASP A 67 -20.93 26.04 -49.07
CA ASP A 67 -21.97 25.48 -48.22
C ASP A 67 -21.89 23.98 -47.88
N ARG A 68 -21.35 23.69 -46.70
CA ARG A 68 -21.69 22.47 -45.97
C ARG A 68 -21.99 22.85 -44.53
N ALA A 69 -23.27 22.76 -44.16
CA ALA A 69 -23.76 23.00 -42.81
C ALA A 69 -23.03 22.08 -41.82
N VAL A 70 -22.19 22.68 -40.99
CA VAL A 70 -21.68 22.06 -39.76
C VAL A 70 -22.79 22.17 -38.72
N ASP A 71 -23.33 21.02 -38.34
CA ASP A 71 -24.22 20.88 -37.20
C ASP A 71 -23.43 21.18 -35.92
N ALA A 72 -23.37 22.46 -35.56
CA ALA A 72 -22.78 22.94 -34.33
C ALA A 72 -23.77 22.66 -33.19
N SER A 73 -23.66 21.49 -32.58
CA SER A 73 -24.21 21.29 -31.25
C SER A 73 -23.62 22.36 -30.31
N PRO A 74 -24.45 23.15 -29.60
CA PRO A 74 -23.93 24.24 -28.79
C PRO A 74 -23.08 23.68 -27.64
N GLU A 75 -21.85 24.16 -27.50
CA GLU A 75 -21.09 23.93 -26.26
C GLU A 75 -21.87 24.54 -25.09
N PRO A 76 -22.02 23.79 -23.98
CA PRO A 76 -22.79 24.27 -22.85
C PRO A 76 -22.11 25.52 -22.26
N SER A 77 -22.89 26.56 -22.05
CA SER A 77 -22.39 27.80 -21.45
C SER A 77 -21.86 27.53 -20.04
N LEU A 78 -20.92 28.36 -19.56
CA LEU A 78 -20.43 28.29 -18.18
C LEU A 78 -21.57 28.34 -17.14
N GLN A 79 -22.66 29.03 -17.48
CA GLN A 79 -23.87 29.06 -16.65
C GLN A 79 -24.61 27.73 -16.67
N GLN A 80 -24.76 27.08 -17.82
CA GLN A 80 -25.36 25.74 -17.90
C GLN A 80 -24.51 24.68 -17.19
N LEU A 81 -23.19 24.78 -17.26
CA LEU A 81 -22.26 23.93 -16.50
C LEU A 81 -22.38 24.16 -14.99
N ALA A 82 -22.43 25.42 -14.56
CA ALA A 82 -22.64 25.77 -13.16
C ALA A 82 -24.00 25.30 -12.65
N GLN A 83 -25.05 25.41 -13.45
CA GLN A 83 -26.41 25.05 -13.09
C GLN A 83 -26.62 23.53 -13.09
N ALA A 84 -25.95 22.79 -13.99
CA ALA A 84 -25.86 21.33 -13.94
C ALA A 84 -25.05 20.85 -12.71
N HIS A 85 -24.00 21.58 -12.33
CA HIS A 85 -23.23 21.30 -11.12
C HIS A 85 -24.06 21.57 -9.86
N LEU A 86 -24.80 22.67 -9.79
CA LEU A 86 -25.74 22.99 -8.70
C LEU A 86 -26.89 21.97 -8.62
N ALA A 87 -27.49 21.58 -9.74
CA ALA A 87 -28.53 20.54 -9.77
C ALA A 87 -27.99 19.15 -9.39
N SER A 88 -26.71 18.87 -9.65
CA SER A 88 -26.00 17.68 -9.16
C SER A 88 -25.78 17.74 -7.64
N LEU A 89 -25.58 18.92 -7.05
CA LEU A 89 -25.43 19.10 -5.62
C LEU A 89 -26.78 18.94 -4.89
N ASP A 90 -27.87 19.43 -5.47
CA ASP A 90 -29.23 19.29 -4.89
C ASP A 90 -29.76 17.84 -4.90
N LYS A 91 -29.25 17.00 -5.81
CA LYS A 91 -29.55 15.56 -5.86
C LYS A 91 -28.69 14.73 -4.91
N ALA A 92 -27.63 15.32 -4.35
CA ALA A 92 -26.96 14.74 -3.20
C ALA A 92 -27.84 14.99 -1.96
N THR A 93 -28.93 14.22 -1.84
CA THR A 93 -29.50 13.90 -0.52
C THR A 93 -28.34 13.72 0.43
N GLU A 94 -28.27 14.49 1.51
CA GLU A 94 -27.15 14.46 2.46
C GLU A 94 -26.99 13.04 3.02
N VAL A 95 -26.20 12.22 2.32
CA VAL A 95 -26.02 10.83 2.70
C VAL A 95 -25.20 10.85 3.98
N ALA A 96 -25.83 10.42 5.08
CA ALA A 96 -25.16 10.21 6.35
C ALA A 96 -24.19 9.02 6.22
N TRP A 97 -23.01 9.26 5.64
CA TRP A 97 -22.00 8.24 5.39
C TRP A 97 -21.49 7.54 6.65
N GLY A 98 -21.80 8.06 7.85
CA GLY A 98 -21.50 7.37 9.12
C GLY A 98 -22.33 6.11 9.35
N SER A 99 -23.51 5.97 8.75
CA SER A 99 -24.39 4.80 8.89
C SER A 99 -24.93 4.24 7.58
N SER A 100 -24.86 5.00 6.48
CA SER A 100 -25.39 4.60 5.17
C SER A 100 -24.57 3.52 4.45
N TYR A 101 -25.27 2.73 3.63
CA TYR A 101 -24.74 1.77 2.65
C TYR A 101 -25.10 2.16 1.20
N ASP A 102 -25.38 3.45 0.98
CA ASP A 102 -25.84 3.96 -0.32
C ASP A 102 -24.90 3.58 -1.48
N GLY A 103 -25.49 3.16 -2.60
CA GLY A 103 -24.76 2.75 -3.80
C GLY A 103 -24.10 1.36 -3.75
N ILE A 104 -24.19 0.62 -2.64
CA ILE A 104 -23.66 -0.75 -2.56
C ILE A 104 -24.36 -1.66 -3.57
N SER A 105 -23.59 -2.42 -4.35
CA SER A 105 -24.09 -3.41 -5.32
C SER A 105 -25.08 -2.87 -6.36
N LEU A 106 -25.18 -1.55 -6.55
CA LEU A 106 -26.08 -0.94 -7.53
C LEU A 106 -25.59 -1.14 -8.97
N GLN A 107 -24.29 -0.95 -9.19
CA GLN A 107 -23.64 -1.13 -10.48
C GLN A 107 -22.14 -1.42 -10.32
N ALA A 108 -21.54 -2.08 -11.31
CA ALA A 108 -20.09 -2.26 -11.39
C ALA A 108 -19.36 -0.91 -11.54
N PHE A 109 -18.04 -0.89 -11.33
CA PHE A 109 -17.22 0.24 -11.79
C PHE A 109 -16.96 0.11 -13.29
N ASP A 110 -16.71 1.24 -13.97
CA ASP A 110 -16.31 1.25 -15.37
C ASP A 110 -15.12 0.30 -15.63
N ASP A 111 -15.10 -0.30 -16.83
CA ASP A 111 -14.08 -1.27 -17.23
C ASP A 111 -12.65 -0.73 -17.07
N ARG A 112 -12.44 0.57 -17.30
CA ARG A 112 -11.14 1.23 -17.13
C ARG A 112 -10.68 1.19 -15.66
N ILE A 113 -11.59 1.43 -14.72
CA ILE A 113 -11.32 1.38 -13.28
C ILE A 113 -11.08 -0.08 -12.88
N SER A 114 -11.99 -0.97 -13.27
CA SER A 114 -11.92 -2.41 -12.96
C SER A 114 -10.60 -3.03 -13.43
N LYS A 115 -10.11 -2.64 -14.62
CA LYS A 115 -8.81 -3.09 -15.15
C LYS A 115 -7.62 -2.66 -14.29
N VAL A 116 -7.66 -1.47 -13.68
CA VAL A 116 -6.60 -0.99 -12.79
C VAL A 116 -6.68 -1.70 -11.43
N LEU A 117 -7.88 -1.86 -10.87
CA LEU A 117 -8.10 -2.52 -9.57
C LEU A 117 -7.65 -3.99 -9.58
N LEU A 118 -7.90 -4.69 -10.69
CA LEU A 118 -7.58 -6.11 -10.87
C LEU A 118 -6.20 -6.35 -11.49
N GLN A 119 -5.37 -5.31 -11.61
CA GLN A 119 -4.03 -5.45 -12.17
C GLN A 119 -3.16 -6.33 -11.24
N PRO A 120 -2.41 -7.32 -11.77
CA PRO A 120 -1.44 -8.09 -11.00
C PRO A 120 -0.39 -7.17 -10.35
N LEU A 121 0.05 -7.54 -9.14
CA LEU A 121 1.08 -6.82 -8.42
C LEU A 121 2.46 -7.02 -9.05
N ASP A 122 3.29 -5.97 -8.99
CA ASP A 122 4.71 -6.12 -9.27
C ASP A 122 5.37 -6.92 -8.11
N PRO A 123 6.06 -8.04 -8.38
CA PRO A 123 6.75 -8.80 -7.34
C PRO A 123 7.77 -7.99 -6.52
N LYS A 124 8.27 -6.86 -7.03
CA LYS A 124 9.16 -5.95 -6.30
C LYS A 124 8.47 -5.14 -5.21
N ASP A 125 7.15 -4.96 -5.33
CA ASP A 125 6.34 -4.19 -4.39
C ASP A 125 5.83 -5.04 -3.22
N ILE A 126 5.93 -6.37 -3.33
CA ILE A 126 5.49 -7.32 -2.31
C ILE A 126 6.63 -7.55 -1.31
N GLU A 127 6.30 -7.32 -0.04
CA GLU A 127 7.19 -7.48 1.10
C GLU A 127 6.89 -8.78 1.85
N ILE A 128 7.83 -9.21 2.70
CA ILE A 128 7.64 -10.36 3.58
C ILE A 128 8.04 -9.99 5.01
N LYS A 129 7.18 -10.31 5.97
CA LYS A 129 7.47 -10.20 7.39
C LYS A 129 8.42 -11.33 7.83
N PRO A 130 9.15 -11.16 8.95
CA PRO A 130 10.04 -12.20 9.47
C PRO A 130 9.35 -13.54 9.81
N ASP A 131 8.04 -13.51 10.07
CA ASP A 131 7.18 -14.70 10.29
C ASP A 131 6.84 -15.45 8.99
N GLY A 132 7.12 -14.85 7.83
CA GLY A 132 6.88 -15.42 6.51
C GLY A 132 5.55 -15.01 5.87
N ILE A 133 4.81 -14.08 6.46
CA ILE A 133 3.59 -13.51 5.86
C ILE A 133 3.99 -12.46 4.82
N ILE A 134 3.53 -12.64 3.58
CA ILE A 134 3.72 -11.64 2.52
C ILE A 134 2.66 -10.55 2.63
N TYR A 135 3.01 -9.32 2.27
CA TYR A 135 2.10 -8.19 2.31
C TYR A 135 2.47 -7.13 1.28
N LEU A 136 1.48 -6.33 0.89
CA LEU A 136 1.69 -5.14 0.10
C LEU A 136 1.76 -3.92 1.05
N PRO A 137 2.77 -3.03 0.95
CA PRO A 137 2.82 -1.83 1.77
C PRO A 137 1.62 -0.91 1.54
N GLU A 138 1.14 -0.27 2.62
CA GLU A 138 -0.06 0.58 2.62
C GLU A 138 -0.09 1.64 1.51
N ILE A 139 1.05 2.29 1.25
CA ILE A 139 1.18 3.33 0.23
C ILE A 139 0.81 2.82 -1.18
N LYS A 140 1.02 1.53 -1.46
CA LYS A 140 0.70 0.94 -2.76
C LYS A 140 -0.81 0.84 -2.97
N TYR A 141 -1.58 0.48 -1.94
CA TYR A 141 -3.04 0.52 -2.01
C TYR A 141 -3.55 1.93 -2.33
N ARG A 142 -3.05 2.96 -1.62
CA ARG A 142 -3.43 4.36 -1.89
C ARG A 142 -3.10 4.80 -3.31
N ARG A 143 -1.95 4.38 -3.85
CA ARG A 143 -1.57 4.66 -5.25
C ARG A 143 -2.49 3.97 -6.25
N ILE A 144 -2.91 2.74 -5.98
CA ILE A 144 -3.89 2.01 -6.81
C ILE A 144 -5.24 2.72 -6.76
N LEU A 145 -5.73 3.12 -5.59
CA LEU A 145 -6.96 3.89 -5.44
C LEU A 145 -6.89 5.23 -6.18
N ASN A 146 -5.79 5.99 -6.05
CA ASN A 146 -5.61 7.25 -6.77
C ASN A 146 -5.55 7.04 -8.29
N ARG A 147 -4.94 5.95 -8.77
CA ARG A 147 -4.91 5.62 -10.21
C ARG A 147 -6.28 5.20 -10.73
N SER A 148 -7.08 4.54 -9.89
CA SER A 148 -8.39 3.99 -10.25
C SER A 148 -9.49 5.06 -10.21
N PHE A 149 -9.53 5.86 -9.14
CA PHE A 149 -10.63 6.81 -8.87
C PHE A 149 -10.21 8.29 -8.97
N GLY A 150 -8.90 8.56 -9.03
CA GLY A 150 -8.37 9.92 -8.92
C GLY A 150 -8.24 10.40 -7.45
N PRO A 151 -7.31 11.33 -7.16
CA PRO A 151 -7.28 12.03 -5.88
C PRO A 151 -8.62 12.73 -5.61
N GLY A 152 -9.19 12.53 -4.41
CA GLY A 152 -10.53 13.03 -4.05
C GLY A 152 -11.69 12.13 -4.48
N GLY A 153 -11.46 11.15 -5.36
CA GLY A 153 -12.48 10.19 -5.80
C GLY A 153 -12.74 9.03 -4.83
N TRP A 154 -12.08 9.00 -3.68
CA TRP A 154 -12.28 7.99 -2.65
C TRP A 154 -11.98 8.53 -1.24
N GLY A 155 -12.54 7.89 -0.22
CA GLY A 155 -12.30 8.26 1.17
C GLY A 155 -12.68 7.16 2.15
N LEU A 156 -12.04 7.18 3.33
CA LEU A 156 -12.46 6.38 4.47
C LEU A 156 -13.31 7.21 5.40
N VAL A 157 -14.53 6.74 5.64
CA VAL A 157 -15.46 7.33 6.60
C VAL A 157 -15.43 6.50 7.87
N PRO A 158 -15.13 7.10 9.03
CA PRO A 158 -15.18 6.37 10.28
C PRO A 158 -16.61 5.95 10.64
N ARG A 159 -16.76 4.75 11.18
CA ARG A 159 -18.01 4.18 11.69
C ARG A 159 -17.91 4.05 13.20
N GLY A 160 -18.71 4.85 13.91
CA GLY A 160 -18.70 4.91 15.37
C GLY A 160 -17.42 5.49 15.98
N PRO A 161 -17.30 5.50 17.33
CA PRO A 161 -16.11 5.95 18.04
C PRO A 161 -14.97 4.91 17.99
N HIS A 162 -13.77 5.31 18.40
CA HIS A 162 -12.68 4.36 18.65
C HIS A 162 -12.98 3.50 19.88
N THR A 163 -12.68 2.21 19.80
CA THR A 163 -12.54 1.34 20.97
C THR A 163 -11.06 1.33 21.36
N VAL A 164 -10.74 1.98 22.48
CA VAL A 164 -9.36 2.12 22.99
C VAL A 164 -9.21 1.21 24.21
N THR A 165 -8.16 0.40 24.23
CA THR A 165 -7.70 -0.41 25.36
C THR A 165 -6.29 0.01 25.74
N ASP A 166 -5.76 -0.43 26.89
CA ASP A 166 -4.41 -0.05 27.35
C ASP A 166 -3.28 -0.35 26.35
N ARG A 167 -3.51 -1.27 25.41
CA ARG A 167 -2.47 -1.76 24.47
C ARG A 167 -2.87 -1.68 23.01
N SER A 168 -4.11 -1.32 22.69
CA SER A 168 -4.58 -1.31 21.30
C SER A 168 -5.75 -0.37 21.08
N ILE A 169 -5.85 0.12 19.85
CA ILE A 169 -6.97 0.90 19.36
C ILE A 169 -7.61 0.16 18.19
N SER A 170 -8.95 0.16 18.13
CA SER A 170 -9.69 -0.38 17.00
C SER A 170 -10.87 0.52 16.64
N ARG A 171 -11.24 0.54 15.36
CA ARG A 171 -12.40 1.28 14.86
C ARG A 171 -12.85 0.73 13.53
N GLU A 172 -14.14 0.83 13.24
CA GLU A 172 -14.68 0.50 11.93
C GLU A 172 -14.58 1.68 10.97
N TYR A 173 -14.28 1.38 9.71
CA TYR A 173 -14.27 2.35 8.64
C TYR A 173 -15.01 1.79 7.44
N ALA A 174 -15.68 2.67 6.70
CA ALA A 174 -16.21 2.36 5.39
C ALA A 174 -15.38 3.06 4.32
N LEU A 175 -15.05 2.33 3.26
CA LEU A 175 -14.50 2.86 2.03
C LEU A 175 -15.63 3.34 1.14
N ILE A 176 -15.57 4.62 0.78
CA ILE A 176 -16.44 5.25 -0.19
C ILE A 176 -15.59 5.57 -1.41
N CYS A 177 -16.06 5.21 -2.60
CA CYS A 177 -15.40 5.54 -3.87
C CYS A 177 -16.44 6.13 -4.81
N LEU A 178 -16.16 7.26 -5.44
CA LEU A 178 -17.04 7.94 -6.39
C LEU A 178 -18.49 8.11 -5.86
N GLY A 179 -18.62 8.48 -4.58
CA GLY A 179 -19.92 8.70 -3.96
C GLY A 179 -20.75 7.45 -3.69
N ARG A 180 -20.15 6.26 -3.67
CA ARG A 180 -20.84 5.01 -3.28
C ARG A 180 -20.10 4.24 -2.20
N PHE A 181 -20.86 3.59 -1.33
CA PHE A 181 -20.34 2.61 -0.39
C PHE A 181 -19.72 1.44 -1.15
N VAL A 182 -18.48 1.08 -0.79
CA VAL A 182 -17.76 -0.05 -1.38
C VAL A 182 -17.63 -1.19 -0.38
N SER A 183 -17.07 -0.91 0.79
CA SER A 183 -16.71 -1.92 1.76
C SER A 183 -16.64 -1.32 3.16
N GLN A 184 -16.82 -2.16 4.17
CA GLN A 184 -16.60 -1.80 5.57
C GLN A 184 -15.66 -2.82 6.23
N ALA A 185 -14.69 -2.33 6.99
CA ALA A 185 -13.80 -3.18 7.75
C ALA A 185 -13.39 -2.53 9.07
N ARG A 186 -13.05 -3.38 10.04
CA ARG A 186 -12.45 -2.94 11.31
C ARG A 186 -10.95 -2.82 11.15
N GLY A 187 -10.41 -1.65 11.47
CA GLY A 187 -8.99 -1.44 11.66
C GLY A 187 -8.60 -1.67 13.11
N GLU A 188 -7.37 -2.12 13.32
CA GLU A 188 -6.78 -2.25 14.65
C GLU A 188 -5.29 -1.93 14.60
N GLN A 189 -4.77 -1.44 15.72
CA GLN A 189 -3.35 -1.15 15.87
C GLN A 189 -2.95 -1.22 17.35
N ASP A 190 -1.90 -1.97 17.63
CA ASP A 190 -1.30 -2.03 18.96
C ASP A 190 -0.40 -0.82 19.22
N TYR A 191 -0.31 -0.43 20.49
CA TYR A 191 0.61 0.57 21.00
C TYR A 191 1.11 0.23 22.40
N PHE A 192 2.33 0.68 22.73
CA PHE A 192 3.01 0.29 23.97
C PHE A 192 3.17 1.45 24.97
N SER A 193 2.81 2.66 24.57
CA SER A 193 2.86 3.86 25.41
C SER A 193 1.67 4.77 25.06
N PRO A 194 1.06 5.46 26.05
CA PRO A 194 -0.02 6.42 25.80
C PRO A 194 0.35 7.52 24.79
N ASN A 195 1.63 7.93 24.74
CA ASN A 195 2.12 8.90 23.75
C ASN A 195 2.05 8.38 22.31
N GLY A 196 1.91 7.06 22.11
CA GLY A 196 1.77 6.42 20.81
C GLY A 196 0.33 6.40 20.26
N LEU A 197 -0.66 6.90 20.99
CA LEU A 197 -2.08 6.78 20.60
C LEU A 197 -2.38 7.47 19.26
N ALA A 198 -1.78 8.63 18.98
CA ALA A 198 -1.97 9.35 17.71
C ALA A 198 -1.46 8.52 16.52
N THR A 199 -0.23 8.00 16.61
CA THR A 199 0.35 7.10 15.61
C THR A 199 -0.48 5.83 15.45
N ALA A 200 -0.96 5.28 16.57
CA ALA A 200 -1.79 4.08 16.56
C ALA A 200 -3.14 4.32 15.88
N SER A 201 -3.75 5.50 16.07
CA SER A 201 -4.98 5.90 15.39
C SER A 201 -4.80 5.96 13.87
N GLU A 202 -3.69 6.51 13.38
CA GLU A 202 -3.38 6.48 11.94
C GLU A 202 -3.14 5.05 11.45
N GLY A 203 -2.40 4.24 12.20
CA GLY A 203 -2.20 2.81 11.88
C GLY A 203 -3.51 2.02 11.80
N CYS A 204 -4.44 2.27 12.72
CA CYS A 204 -5.77 1.68 12.74
C CYS A 204 -6.56 2.02 11.47
N LYS A 205 -6.56 3.30 11.06
CA LYS A 205 -7.21 3.75 9.82
C LYS A 205 -6.59 3.09 8.59
N SER A 206 -5.27 3.05 8.52
CA SER A 206 -4.53 2.40 7.42
C SER A 206 -4.75 0.90 7.34
N ASN A 207 -4.86 0.23 8.49
CA ASN A 207 -5.20 -1.19 8.56
C ASN A 207 -6.58 -1.47 7.96
N ALA A 208 -7.60 -0.68 8.33
CA ALA A 208 -8.94 -0.79 7.77
C ALA A 208 -8.96 -0.56 6.24
N LEU A 209 -8.15 0.40 5.75
CA LEU A 209 -8.05 0.71 4.32
C LEU A 209 -7.69 -0.53 3.50
N MET A 210 -6.61 -1.21 3.89
CA MET A 210 -6.10 -2.37 3.16
C MET A 210 -7.12 -3.50 3.13
N ARG A 211 -7.85 -3.71 4.24
CA ARG A 211 -8.92 -4.70 4.33
C ARG A 211 -10.07 -4.36 3.39
N CYS A 212 -10.50 -3.10 3.33
CA CYS A 212 -11.54 -2.68 2.39
C CYS A 212 -11.12 -2.80 0.93
N CYS A 213 -9.83 -2.57 0.63
CA CYS A 213 -9.31 -2.69 -0.72
C CYS A 213 -9.37 -4.14 -1.27
N LYS A 214 -9.43 -5.14 -0.38
CA LYS A 214 -9.59 -6.54 -0.79
C LYS A 214 -10.90 -6.78 -1.52
N ASP A 215 -11.99 -6.14 -1.08
CA ASP A 215 -13.31 -6.28 -1.69
C ASP A 215 -13.40 -5.61 -3.08
N LEU A 216 -12.47 -4.69 -3.37
CA LEU A 216 -12.25 -4.13 -4.72
C LEU A 216 -11.44 -5.06 -5.65
N GLY A 217 -10.89 -6.16 -5.12
CA GLY A 217 -10.01 -7.08 -5.83
C GLY A 217 -8.53 -6.68 -5.82
N ILE A 218 -8.15 -5.58 -5.14
CA ILE A 218 -6.75 -5.15 -5.06
C ILE A 218 -5.94 -6.16 -4.24
N ALA A 219 -4.79 -6.58 -4.78
CA ALA A 219 -3.84 -7.47 -4.10
C ALA A 219 -4.44 -8.80 -3.63
N SER A 220 -5.50 -9.27 -4.29
CA SER A 220 -6.21 -10.52 -3.96
C SER A 220 -5.30 -11.75 -4.02
N GLU A 221 -4.31 -11.75 -4.91
CA GLU A 221 -3.29 -12.80 -5.04
C GLU A 221 -2.47 -13.03 -3.76
N LEU A 222 -2.33 -12.04 -2.88
CA LEU A 222 -1.62 -12.20 -1.60
C LEU A 222 -2.34 -13.13 -0.61
N TRP A 223 -3.57 -13.53 -0.92
CA TRP A 223 -4.38 -14.47 -0.15
C TRP A 223 -4.52 -15.83 -0.84
N ASP A 224 -3.96 -16.01 -2.04
CA ASP A 224 -3.95 -17.29 -2.75
C ASP A 224 -2.76 -18.15 -2.27
N PRO A 225 -3.01 -19.34 -1.68
CA PRO A 225 -1.94 -20.25 -1.26
C PRO A 225 -0.96 -20.62 -2.37
N ALA A 226 -1.43 -20.75 -3.62
CA ALA A 226 -0.57 -21.11 -4.75
C ALA A 226 0.40 -19.97 -5.08
N PHE A 227 -0.12 -18.74 -5.18
CA PHE A 227 0.70 -17.54 -5.35
C PHE A 227 1.70 -17.37 -4.20
N ILE A 228 1.26 -17.49 -2.94
CA ILE A 228 2.13 -17.34 -1.76
C ILE A 228 3.30 -18.33 -1.83
N TYR A 229 3.02 -19.60 -2.15
CA TYR A 229 4.05 -20.62 -2.28
C TYR A 229 5.05 -20.28 -3.38
N GLN A 230 4.55 -19.93 -4.58
CA GLN A 230 5.37 -19.59 -5.73
C GLN A 230 6.25 -18.35 -5.45
N PHE A 231 5.64 -17.29 -4.95
CA PHE A 231 6.33 -16.04 -4.63
C PHE A 231 7.42 -16.26 -3.59
N LYS A 232 7.15 -17.02 -2.52
CA LYS A 232 8.16 -17.31 -1.49
C LYS A 232 9.32 -18.12 -2.04
N ARG A 233 9.06 -19.10 -2.92
CA ARG A 233 10.10 -19.89 -3.59
C ARG A 233 10.99 -19.03 -4.49
N GLU A 234 10.40 -18.12 -5.24
CA GLU A 234 11.09 -17.32 -6.26
C GLU A 234 11.81 -16.11 -5.66
N HIS A 235 11.19 -15.42 -4.70
CA HIS A 235 11.66 -14.11 -4.21
C HIS A 235 12.07 -14.07 -2.74
N CYS A 236 11.79 -15.11 -1.95
CA CYS A 236 12.11 -15.12 -0.52
C CYS A 236 13.05 -16.27 -0.17
N LYS A 237 13.69 -16.17 0.99
CA LYS A 237 14.39 -17.30 1.61
C LYS A 237 14.22 -17.27 3.11
N ASP A 238 14.20 -18.46 3.69
CA ASP A 238 14.33 -18.62 5.13
C ASP A 238 15.82 -18.72 5.48
N VAL A 239 16.23 -18.01 6.52
CA VAL A 239 17.64 -17.94 6.95
C VAL A 239 17.72 -18.11 8.46
N TRP A 240 18.82 -18.70 8.92
CA TRP A 240 19.18 -18.64 10.33
C TRP A 240 19.66 -17.23 10.66
N ALA A 241 19.03 -16.62 11.65
CA ALA A 241 19.31 -15.28 12.11
C ALA A 241 19.77 -15.30 13.56
N SER A 242 20.84 -14.59 13.88
CA SER A 242 21.32 -14.37 15.24
C SER A 242 20.98 -12.95 15.70
N HIS A 243 20.43 -12.81 16.91
CA HIS A 243 20.24 -11.50 17.53
C HIS A 243 21.60 -10.91 17.89
N ILE A 244 21.90 -9.69 17.46
CA ILE A 244 23.22 -9.06 17.64
C ILE A 244 23.58 -8.94 19.13
N GLU A 245 22.65 -8.45 19.96
CA GLU A 245 22.92 -8.28 21.41
C GLU A 245 22.78 -9.58 22.22
N ARG A 246 21.75 -10.39 21.96
CA ARG A 246 21.40 -11.55 22.79
C ARG A 246 22.08 -12.85 22.34
N GLY A 247 22.59 -12.91 21.11
CA GLY A 247 23.17 -14.12 20.51
C GLY A 247 22.18 -15.23 20.17
N ASN A 248 20.89 -15.06 20.50
CA ASN A 248 19.85 -16.07 20.25
C ASN A 248 19.65 -16.29 18.75
N LYS A 249 19.58 -17.56 18.33
CA LYS A 249 19.34 -17.96 16.94
C LYS A 249 17.87 -18.31 16.70
N LYS A 250 17.32 -17.90 15.56
CA LYS A 250 15.99 -18.31 15.08
C LYS A 250 15.95 -18.33 13.56
N ARG A 251 15.04 -19.10 12.96
CA ARG A 251 14.75 -19.00 11.52
C ARG A 251 13.86 -17.78 11.26
N LEU A 252 14.25 -16.96 10.28
CA LEU A 252 13.48 -15.81 9.82
C LEU A 252 13.31 -15.85 8.31
N TRP A 253 12.19 -15.34 7.83
CA TRP A 253 11.98 -15.08 6.41
C TRP A 253 12.51 -13.71 6.02
N ARG A 254 13.06 -13.62 4.82
CA ARG A 254 13.35 -12.35 4.15
C ARG A 254 13.26 -12.44 2.64
N ARG A 255 13.14 -11.29 2.01
CA ARG A 255 13.36 -11.09 0.57
C ARG A 255 14.79 -11.48 0.19
N LYS A 256 14.99 -12.13 -0.96
CA LYS A 256 16.33 -12.57 -1.43
C LYS A 256 17.27 -11.40 -1.69
N ASP A 257 16.72 -10.32 -2.23
CA ASP A 257 17.37 -9.07 -2.61
C ASP A 257 17.63 -8.09 -1.45
N ARG A 258 17.28 -8.45 -0.21
CA ARG A 258 17.46 -7.60 0.98
C ARG A 258 18.14 -8.34 2.11
N THR A 259 18.73 -7.61 3.05
CA THR A 259 19.27 -8.17 4.30
C THR A 259 18.20 -8.20 5.39
N LEU A 260 18.49 -8.89 6.50
CA LEU A 260 17.65 -8.80 7.70
C LEU A 260 17.75 -7.40 8.33
N ASP A 261 16.64 -6.93 8.90
CA ASP A 261 16.61 -5.70 9.68
C ASP A 261 17.24 -5.89 11.06
N TYR A 262 17.78 -4.81 11.62
CA TYR A 262 18.22 -4.76 13.02
C TYR A 262 17.07 -5.20 13.95
N PRO A 263 17.33 -6.01 15.00
CA PRO A 263 18.62 -6.43 15.55
C PRO A 263 19.13 -7.79 15.04
N TRP A 264 18.69 -8.25 13.86
CA TRP A 264 19.01 -9.59 13.37
C TRP A 264 20.10 -9.56 12.29
N LYS A 265 21.03 -10.52 12.36
CA LYS A 265 22.05 -10.75 11.33
C LYS A 265 21.99 -12.20 10.87
N GLU A 266 22.21 -12.46 9.58
CA GLU A 266 22.36 -13.82 9.06
C GLU A 266 23.53 -14.53 9.76
N ALA A 267 23.24 -15.73 10.25
CA ALA A 267 24.14 -16.57 11.04
C ALA A 267 24.99 -17.48 10.14
#